data_AF-A0A7J3J176-F1
#
_entry.id   AF-A0A7J3J176-F1
#
_cell.length_a   1.000
_cell.length_b   1.000
_cell.length_c   1.000
_cell.angle_alpha   90.00
_cell.angle_beta   90.00
_cell.angle_gamma   90.00
#
_symmetry.space_group_name_H-M   'P 1'
#
loop_
_entity.id
_entity.type
_entity.pdbx_description
1 polymer ?
#
loop_
_entity_poly.entity_id
_entity_poly.type
_entity_poly.pdbx_seq_one_letter_code
_entity_poly.pdbx_strand_id
1 'polypeptide(L)'
;MSENSHFVIEKLREIYESILYSSIGESAGRAVLLLLRRNLKRDPFIVLWEDPIAFHKALEKVLGVGARVLVRLLVNVLTESGLTINSDYFLELINRGAVEEIRSYLMKIADSHGKK
;
A
#
# COMPACT_ATOMS: atom_id res chain seq x y z
N MET A 1 13.97 -11.31 -6.54
CA MET A 1 13.43 -9.95 -6.75
C MET A 1 14.40 -9.17 -7.62
N SER A 2 13.91 -8.36 -8.55
CA SER A 2 14.75 -7.47 -9.37
C SER A 2 15.07 -6.18 -8.62
N GLU A 3 16.12 -5.47 -9.05
CA GLU A 3 16.49 -4.16 -8.50
C GLU A 3 15.34 -3.14 -8.59
N ASN A 4 14.59 -3.18 -9.70
CA ASN A 4 13.39 -2.36 -9.90
C ASN A 4 12.30 -2.65 -8.84
N SER A 5 12.06 -3.92 -8.50
CA SER A 5 11.07 -4.26 -7.47
C SER A 5 11.47 -3.77 -6.08
N HIS A 6 12.77 -3.74 -5.76
CA HIS A 6 13.26 -3.20 -4.50
C HIS A 6 13.02 -1.69 -4.38
N PHE A 7 13.33 -0.94 -5.44
CA PHE A 7 13.07 0.50 -5.51
C PHE A 7 11.58 0.82 -5.31
N VAL A 8 10.69 0.10 -5.99
CA VAL A 8 9.24 0.30 -5.87
C VAL A 8 8.76 0.00 -4.45
N ILE A 9 9.20 -1.10 -3.84
CA ILE A 9 8.80 -1.47 -2.48
C ILE A 9 9.21 -0.40 -1.45
N GLU A 10 10.42 0.14 -1.55
CA GLU A 10 10.87 1.21 -0.63
C GLU A 10 10.12 2.53 -0.86
N LYS A 11 9.82 2.90 -2.11
CA LYS A 11 8.98 4.07 -2.39
C LYS A 11 7.57 3.93 -1.84
N LEU A 12 6.97 2.74 -1.96
CA LEU A 12 5.66 2.47 -1.36
C LEU A 12 5.71 2.56 0.15
N ARG A 13 6.80 2.09 0.79
CA ARG A 13 7.00 2.24 2.23
C ARG A 13 6.95 3.70 2.64
N GLU A 14 7.74 4.56 1.98
CA GLU A 14 7.79 6.00 2.26
C GLU A 14 6.41 6.66 2.11
N ILE A 15 5.69 6.36 1.03
CA ILE A 15 4.37 6.93 0.75
C ILE A 15 3.37 6.48 1.82
N TYR A 16 3.35 5.19 2.12
CA TYR A 16 2.43 4.61 3.10
C TYR A 16 2.69 5.13 4.51
N GLU A 17 3.97 5.25 4.91
CA GLU A 17 4.38 5.86 6.16
C GLU A 17 3.93 7.33 6.23
N SER A 18 4.14 8.11 5.18
CA SER A 18 3.68 9.50 5.10
C SER A 18 2.16 9.63 5.27
N ILE A 19 1.38 8.79 4.58
CA ILE A 19 -0.09 8.76 4.70
C ILE A 19 -0.49 8.37 6.12
N LEU A 20 0.10 7.32 6.69
CA LEU A 20 -0.24 6.87 8.04
C LEU A 20 0.08 7.93 9.09
N TYR A 21 1.29 8.49 9.05
CA TYR A 21 1.75 9.43 10.06
C TYR A 21 0.97 10.75 9.99
N SER A 22 0.61 11.21 8.79
CA SER A 22 -0.24 12.39 8.62
C SER A 22 -1.69 12.14 9.02
N SER A 23 -2.20 10.91 8.86
CA SER A 23 -3.60 10.59 9.15
C SER A 23 -3.89 10.30 10.63
N ILE A 24 -3.00 9.56 11.30
CA ILE A 24 -3.25 9.06 12.67
C ILE A 24 -2.10 9.39 13.65
N GLY A 25 -1.09 10.12 13.21
CA GLY A 25 0.10 10.44 13.98
C GLY A 25 1.18 9.35 13.90
N GLU A 26 2.45 9.75 14.06
CA GLU A 26 3.61 8.88 13.89
C GLU A 26 3.58 7.64 14.80
N SER A 27 3.31 7.85 16.10
CA SER A 27 3.27 6.76 17.08
C SER A 27 2.23 5.69 16.74
N ALA A 28 1.03 6.12 16.33
CA ALA A 28 -0.04 5.19 15.94
C ALA A 28 0.29 4.50 14.60
N GLY A 29 0.82 5.24 13.62
CA GLY A 29 1.27 4.66 12.35
C GLY A 29 2.35 3.61 12.52
N ARG A 30 3.36 3.86 13.36
CA ARG A 30 4.39 2.87 13.71
C ARG A 30 3.79 1.63 14.38
N ALA A 31 2.81 1.80 15.27
CA ALA A 31 2.11 0.68 15.90
C ALA A 31 1.34 -0.16 14.88
N VAL A 32 0.68 0.47 13.90
CA VAL A 32 -0.02 -0.24 12.80
C VAL A 32 0.97 -1.05 11.97
N LEU A 33 2.10 -0.48 11.57
CA LEU A 33 3.14 -1.19 10.80
C LEU A 33 3.73 -2.36 11.59
N LEU A 34 3.95 -2.18 12.90
CA LEU A 34 4.41 -3.25 13.78
C LEU A 34 3.38 -4.39 13.85
N LEU A 35 2.09 -4.06 14.00
CA LEU A 35 1.01 -5.06 14.05
C LEU A 35 0.85 -5.79 12.72
N LEU A 36 0.99 -5.09 11.59
CA LEU A 36 1.00 -5.70 10.26
C LEU A 36 2.15 -6.69 10.10
N ARG A 37 3.37 -6.27 10.45
CA ARG A 37 4.55 -7.14 10.40
C ARG A 37 4.40 -8.38 11.29
N ARG A 38 3.80 -8.22 12.49
CA ARG A 38 3.51 -9.35 13.40
C ARG A 38 2.48 -10.31 12.80
N ASN A 39 1.42 -9.81 12.18
CA ASN A 39 0.39 -10.64 11.53
C ASN A 39 0.95 -11.40 10.32
N LEU A 40 1.79 -10.76 9.51
CA LEU A 40 2.32 -11.30 8.27
C LEU A 40 3.59 -12.14 8.45
N LYS A 41 4.30 -11.98 9.58
CA LYS A 41 5.63 -12.59 9.86
C LYS A 41 6.69 -12.28 8.80
N ARG A 42 6.44 -11.27 7.96
CA ARG A 42 7.27 -10.81 6.84
C ARG A 42 7.16 -9.29 6.76
N ASP A 43 8.02 -8.67 5.96
CA ASP A 43 7.88 -7.25 5.64
C ASP A 43 6.54 -7.00 4.93
N PRO A 44 5.68 -6.10 5.45
CA PRO A 44 4.36 -5.85 4.87
C PRO A 44 4.39 -5.37 3.42
N PHE A 45 5.40 -4.61 3.02
CA PHE A 45 5.50 -4.04 1.67
C PHE A 45 6.00 -5.07 0.65
N ILE A 46 6.85 -6.01 1.09
CA ILE A 46 7.17 -7.21 0.28
C ILE A 46 5.90 -8.04 0.08
N VAL A 47 5.08 -8.22 1.12
CA VAL A 47 3.81 -8.96 1.00
C VAL A 47 2.83 -8.23 0.09
N LEU A 48 2.71 -6.89 0.18
CA LEU A 48 1.88 -6.12 -0.76
C LEU A 48 2.28 -6.37 -2.22
N TRP A 49 3.59 -6.48 -2.49
CA TRP A 49 4.12 -6.75 -3.82
C TRP A 49 3.89 -8.19 -4.30
N GLU A 50 3.97 -9.17 -3.41
CA GLU A 50 3.87 -10.60 -3.75
C GLU A 50 2.44 -11.15 -3.66
N ASP A 51 1.72 -10.79 -2.61
CA ASP A 51 0.38 -11.25 -2.24
C ASP A 51 -0.45 -10.09 -1.64
N PRO A 52 -1.02 -9.24 -2.51
CA PRO A 52 -1.83 -8.10 -2.09
C PRO A 52 -3.10 -8.51 -1.33
N ILE A 53 -3.63 -9.73 -1.54
CA ILE A 53 -4.75 -10.26 -0.77
C ILE A 53 -4.33 -10.46 0.69
N ALA A 54 -3.20 -11.12 0.92
CA ALA A 54 -2.70 -11.36 2.28
C ALA A 54 -2.40 -10.04 3.00
N PHE A 55 -1.82 -9.07 2.30
CA PHE A 55 -1.60 -7.73 2.85
C PHE A 55 -2.93 -7.08 3.27
N HIS A 56 -3.93 -7.03 2.38
CA HIS A 56 -5.21 -6.40 2.66
C HIS A 56 -5.96 -7.09 3.81
N LYS A 57 -5.96 -8.42 3.85
CA LYS A 57 -6.54 -9.18 4.97
C LYS A 57 -5.84 -8.88 6.29
N ALA A 58 -4.51 -8.74 6.29
CA ALA A 58 -3.78 -8.36 7.49
C ALA A 58 -4.12 -6.93 7.91
N LEU A 59 -4.30 -6.02 6.95
CA LEU A 59 -4.71 -4.64 7.22
C LEU A 59 -6.11 -4.57 7.82
N GLU A 60 -7.07 -5.34 7.29
CA GLU A 60 -8.42 -5.46 7.84
C GLU A 60 -8.41 -6.03 9.27
N LYS A 61 -7.51 -6.98 9.59
CA LYS A 61 -7.36 -7.48 10.96
C LYS A 61 -6.83 -6.43 11.94
N VAL A 62 -5.95 -5.53 11.47
CA VAL A 62 -5.31 -4.52 12.33
C VAL A 62 -6.22 -3.30 12.51
N LEU A 63 -6.88 -2.85 11.43
CA LEU A 63 -7.61 -1.58 11.39
C LEU A 63 -9.13 -1.73 11.28
N GLY A 64 -9.65 -2.94 11.06
CA GLY A 64 -11.06 -3.18 10.78
C GLY A 64 -11.52 -2.37 9.56
N VAL A 65 -12.60 -1.60 9.73
CA VAL A 65 -13.14 -0.71 8.69
C VAL A 65 -12.15 0.37 8.23
N GLY A 66 -11.15 0.71 9.06
CA GLY A 66 -10.11 1.68 8.73
C GLY A 66 -9.17 1.22 7.62
N ALA A 67 -9.10 -0.09 7.35
CA ALA A 67 -8.29 -0.63 6.25
C ALA A 67 -8.74 -0.08 4.88
N ARG A 68 -10.06 -0.04 4.64
CA ARG A 68 -10.62 0.50 3.40
C ARG A 68 -10.35 1.99 3.24
N VAL A 69 -10.43 2.74 4.34
CA VAL A 69 -10.11 4.18 4.34
C VAL A 69 -8.66 4.39 3.94
N LEU A 70 -7.74 3.61 4.51
CA LEU A 70 -6.32 3.74 4.18
C LEU A 70 -6.00 3.36 2.73
N VAL A 71 -6.65 2.32 2.19
CA VAL A 71 -6.52 1.99 0.76
C VAL A 71 -7.06 3.11 -0.12
N ARG A 72 -8.19 3.74 0.25
CA ARG A 72 -8.72 4.90 -0.47
C ARG A 72 -7.76 6.08 -0.43
N LEU A 73 -7.09 6.33 0.70
CA LEU A 73 -6.07 7.38 0.80
C LEU A 73 -4.86 7.10 -0.11
N LEU A 74 -4.41 5.84 -0.17
CA LEU A 74 -3.36 5.45 -1.13
C LEU A 74 -3.78 5.70 -2.58
N VAL A 75 -5.04 5.42 -2.93
CA VAL A 75 -5.57 5.68 -4.28
C VAL A 75 -5.78 7.17 -4.55
N ASN A 76 -6.06 7.98 -3.53
CA ASN A 76 -6.11 9.43 -3.71
C ASN A 76 -4.72 9.97 -4.08
N VAL A 77 -3.66 9.48 -3.44
CA VAL A 77 -2.28 9.81 -3.81
C VAL A 77 -1.97 9.38 -5.26
N LEU A 78 -2.52 8.26 -5.74
CA LEU A 78 -2.46 7.88 -7.17
C LEU A 78 -3.10 8.94 -8.07
N THR A 79 -4.30 9.39 -7.69
CA THR A 79 -5.09 10.33 -8.46
C THR A 79 -4.42 11.70 -8.54
N GLU A 80 -3.84 12.17 -7.43
CA GLU A 80 -3.05 13.40 -7.37
C GLU A 80 -1.79 13.35 -8.24
N SER A 81 -1.25 12.15 -8.48
CA SER A 81 -0.10 11.93 -9.36
C SER A 81 -0.46 11.84 -10.86
N GLY A 82 -1.72 12.10 -11.21
CA GLY A 82 -2.23 12.10 -12.60
C GLY A 82 -2.73 10.73 -13.09
N LEU A 83 -2.77 9.72 -12.22
CA LEU A 83 -3.34 8.41 -12.53
C LEU A 83 -4.78 8.35 -12.05
N THR A 84 -5.74 8.55 -12.96
CA THR A 84 -7.17 8.41 -12.63
C THR A 84 -7.49 6.94 -12.36
N ILE A 85 -7.50 6.56 -11.08
CA ILE A 85 -7.89 5.22 -10.61
C ILE A 85 -9.06 5.38 -9.66
N ASN A 86 -10.13 4.64 -9.94
CA ASN A 86 -11.23 4.53 -9.00
C ASN A 86 -10.79 3.66 -7.81
N SER A 87 -10.98 4.16 -6.59
CA SER A 87 -10.55 3.47 -5.36
C SER A 87 -11.34 2.20 -5.05
N ASP A 88 -12.61 2.14 -5.45
CA ASP A 88 -13.41 0.92 -5.36
C ASP A 88 -12.96 -0.12 -6.38
N TYR A 89 -12.56 0.31 -7.59
CA TYR A 89 -11.93 -0.59 -8.57
C TYR A 89 -10.60 -1.13 -8.05
N PHE A 90 -9.74 -0.28 -7.47
CA PHE A 90 -8.46 -0.75 -6.89
C PHE A 90 -8.67 -1.75 -5.73
N LEU A 91 -9.68 -1.53 -4.89
CA LEU A 91 -10.08 -2.50 -3.87
C LEU A 91 -10.57 -3.82 -4.48
N GLU A 92 -11.32 -3.77 -5.58
CA GLU A 92 -11.73 -4.96 -6.32
C GLU A 92 -10.51 -5.74 -6.85
N LEU A 93 -9.52 -5.05 -7.41
CA LEU A 93 -8.27 -5.65 -7.88
C LEU A 93 -7.56 -6.43 -6.78
N ILE A 94 -7.45 -5.82 -5.59
CA ILE A 94 -6.88 -6.44 -4.40
C ILE A 94 -7.68 -7.69 -4.03
N ASN A 95 -9.00 -7.58 -3.95
CA ASN A 95 -9.86 -8.69 -3.51
C ASN A 95 -9.85 -9.87 -4.47
N ARG A 96 -9.74 -9.63 -5.78
CA ARG A 96 -9.64 -10.68 -6.80
C ARG A 96 -8.21 -11.21 -7.00
N GLY A 97 -7.22 -10.60 -6.33
CA GLY A 97 -5.82 -11.01 -6.42
C GLY A 97 -5.18 -10.74 -7.78
N ALA A 98 -5.54 -9.64 -8.44
CA ALA A 98 -4.97 -9.24 -9.73
C ALA A 98 -3.55 -8.69 -9.56
N VAL A 99 -2.60 -9.55 -9.16
CA VAL A 99 -1.25 -9.18 -8.74
C VAL A 99 -0.51 -8.34 -9.79
N GLU A 100 -0.57 -8.71 -11.06
CA GLU A 100 0.16 -7.99 -12.12
C GLU A 100 -0.42 -6.60 -12.41
N GLU A 101 -1.75 -6.43 -12.37
CA GLU A 101 -2.37 -5.11 -12.49
C GLU A 101 -2.04 -4.23 -11.29
N ILE A 102 -2.10 -4.78 -10.08
CA ILE A 102 -1.72 -4.06 -8.85
C ILE A 102 -0.26 -3.63 -8.95
N ARG A 103 0.65 -4.52 -9.34
CA ARG A 103 2.07 -4.18 -9.56
C ARG A 103 2.23 -3.07 -10.59
N SER A 104 1.50 -3.11 -11.71
CA SER A 104 1.53 -2.03 -12.71
C SER A 104 1.15 -0.68 -12.08
N TYR A 105 0.12 -0.65 -11.25
CA TYR A 105 -0.25 0.57 -10.53
C TYR A 105 0.81 0.99 -9.51
N LEU A 106 1.32 0.06 -8.70
CA LEU A 106 2.37 0.27 -7.71
C LEU A 106 3.66 0.85 -8.33
N MET A 107 4.07 0.34 -9.50
CA MET A 107 5.21 0.88 -10.25
C MET A 107 4.97 2.33 -10.68
N LYS A 108 3.79 2.64 -11.21
CA LYS A 108 3.45 4.00 -11.63
C LYS A 108 3.45 5.00 -10.45
N ILE A 109 3.15 4.55 -9.22
CA ILE A 109 3.26 5.39 -8.01
C ILE A 109 4.71 5.72 -7.70
N ALA A 110 5.55 4.69 -7.70
CA ALA A 110 6.97 4.85 -7.39
C ALA A 110 7.63 5.79 -8.40
N ASP A 111 7.28 5.66 -9.68
CA ASP A 111 7.78 6.52 -10.76
C ASP A 111 7.30 7.97 -10.64
N SER A 112 6.04 8.19 -10.25
CA SER A 112 5.48 9.54 -10.10
C SER A 112 6.05 10.30 -8.89
N HIS A 113 6.44 9.56 -7.84
CA HIS A 113 7.03 10.12 -6.62
C HIS A 113 8.57 10.13 -6.62
N GLY A 114 9.21 9.41 -7.55
CA GLY A 114 10.67 9.40 -7.73
C GLY A 114 11.24 10.55 -8.58
N LYS A 115 10.39 11.37 -9.20
CA LYS A 115 10.78 12.50 -10.09
C LYS A 115 10.82 13.87 -9.39
N LYS A 116 11.01 13.92 -8.07
CA LYS A 116 11.22 15.18 -7.34
C LYS A 116 12.69 15.43 -7.05
#